data_AF-A0A940E9Z9-F1
#
_entry.id   AF-A0A940E9Z9-F1
#
_cell.length_a   1.000
_cell.length_b   1.000
_cell.length_c   1.000
_cell.angle_alpha   90.00
_cell.angle_beta   90.00
_cell.angle_gamma   90.00
#
_symmetry.space_group_name_H-M   'P 1'
#
loop_
_entity.id
_entity.type
_entity.pdbx_description
1 polymer ?
#
loop_
_entity_poly.entity_id
_entity_poly.type
_entity_poly.pdbx_seq_one_letter_code
_entity_poly.pdbx_strand_id
1 'polypeptide(L)'
;MEIARDDADACRVPKPPVDLAETAYLRNGYRAILRILIAEEALATENCTCLLDDFTWDQALIALPRFQTSDNPRLPFKVLDLYAQADAFEAQVAEACVK
;
A
#
# COMPACT_ATOMS: atom_id res chain seq x y z
N MET A 1 -19.98 14.26 16.65
CA MET A 1 -18.94 13.54 17.39
C MET A 1 -17.76 13.41 16.43
N GLU A 2 -16.81 14.33 16.51
CA GLU A 2 -15.51 14.15 15.84
C GLU A 2 -14.78 13.05 16.60
N ILE A 3 -14.63 11.90 15.95
CA ILE A 3 -13.74 10.86 16.45
C ILE A 3 -12.35 11.37 16.16
N ALA A 4 -11.58 11.72 17.19
CA ALA A 4 -10.16 12.01 17.04
C ALA A 4 -9.53 10.80 16.34
N ARG A 5 -9.06 11.03 15.12
CA ARG A 5 -8.38 10.00 14.35
C ARG A 5 -7.12 9.66 15.12
N ASP A 6 -7.00 8.40 15.53
CA ASP A 6 -5.76 7.88 16.10
C ASP A 6 -4.63 8.16 15.09
N ASP A 7 -3.44 8.56 15.52
CA ASP A 7 -2.33 8.88 14.60
C ASP A 7 -1.98 7.66 13.73
N ALA A 8 -2.21 6.45 14.26
CA ALA A 8 -2.12 5.19 13.51
C ALA A 8 -3.15 5.08 12.36
N ASP A 9 -4.33 5.69 12.49
CA ASP A 9 -5.35 5.74 11.44
C ASP A 9 -5.09 6.90 10.44
N ALA A 10 -4.28 7.89 10.82
CA ALA A 10 -3.81 8.93 9.90
C ALA A 10 -2.79 8.38 8.88
N CYS A 11 -1.93 7.44 9.28
CA CYS A 11 -0.95 6.81 8.40
C CYS A 11 -1.47 5.63 7.60
N ARG A 12 -2.77 5.32 7.70
CA ARG A 12 -3.35 4.21 6.98
C ARG A 12 -3.65 4.59 5.54
N VAL A 13 -3.11 3.83 4.58
CA VAL A 13 -3.43 4.02 3.15
C VAL A 13 -4.96 4.05 2.95
N PRO A 14 -5.52 5.14 2.39
CA PRO A 14 -6.96 5.34 2.31
C PRO A 14 -7.62 4.38 1.31
N LYS A 15 -8.95 4.44 1.22
CA LYS A 15 -9.67 3.76 0.14
C LYS A 15 -9.22 4.36 -1.21
N PRO A 16 -9.02 3.53 -2.25
CA PRO A 16 -8.57 4.02 -3.54
C PRO A 16 -9.66 4.88 -4.22
N PRO A 17 -9.30 5.96 -4.92
CA PRO A 17 -10.23 6.75 -5.72
C PRO A 17 -10.99 5.88 -6.73
N VAL A 18 -12.26 6.19 -6.97
CA VAL A 18 -13.13 5.37 -7.84
C VAL A 18 -12.70 5.40 -9.31
N ASP A 19 -12.09 6.50 -9.72
CA ASP A 19 -11.55 6.79 -11.04
C ASP A 19 -10.12 6.26 -11.24
N LEU A 20 -9.48 5.74 -10.18
CA LEU A 20 -8.13 5.19 -10.27
C LEU A 20 -8.01 4.01 -11.25
N ALA A 21 -9.03 3.15 -11.29
CA ALA A 21 -9.09 2.01 -12.19
C ALA A 21 -10.53 1.51 -12.36
N GLU A 22 -10.79 0.85 -13.50
CA GLU A 22 -12.12 0.39 -13.91
C GLU A 22 -12.81 -0.48 -12.86
N THR A 23 -12.08 -1.43 -12.25
CA THR A 23 -12.66 -2.43 -11.35
C THR A 23 -12.18 -2.25 -9.91
N ALA A 24 -13.03 -2.63 -8.95
CA ALA A 24 -12.65 -2.65 -7.55
C ALA A 24 -11.46 -3.59 -7.29
N TYR A 25 -11.36 -4.67 -8.05
CA TYR A 25 -10.24 -5.59 -7.99
C TYR A 25 -8.90 -4.88 -8.30
N LEU A 26 -8.84 -4.12 -9.40
CA LEU A 26 -7.64 -3.38 -9.78
C LEU A 26 -7.30 -2.31 -8.73
N ARG A 27 -8.30 -1.53 -8.32
CA ARG A 27 -8.13 -0.49 -7.28
C ARG A 27 -7.61 -1.06 -5.95
N ASN A 28 -8.13 -2.22 -5.54
CA ASN A 28 -7.67 -2.90 -4.32
C ASN A 28 -6.25 -3.43 -4.45
N GLY A 29 -5.84 -3.89 -5.64
CA GLY A 29 -4.45 -4.25 -5.92
C GLY A 29 -3.52 -3.05 -5.86
N TYR A 30 -3.88 -1.91 -6.46
CA TYR A 30 -3.08 -0.68 -6.35
C TYR A 30 -2.96 -0.18 -4.92
N ARG A 31 -4.02 -0.33 -4.10
CA ARG A 31 -3.94 -0.06 -2.66
C ARG A 31 -2.93 -0.96 -1.96
N ALA A 32 -2.90 -2.25 -2.26
CA ALA A 32 -1.92 -3.16 -1.67
C ALA A 32 -0.49 -2.82 -2.14
N ILE A 33 -0.29 -2.49 -3.42
CA ILE A 33 1.00 -2.05 -3.95
C ILE A 33 1.47 -0.78 -3.23
N LEU A 34 0.60 0.23 -3.04
CA LEU A 34 0.95 1.46 -2.36
C LEU A 34 1.40 1.21 -0.90
N ARG A 35 0.71 0.31 -0.19
CA ARG A 35 1.11 -0.13 1.16
C ARG A 35 2.51 -0.77 1.15
N ILE A 36 2.78 -1.65 0.18
CA ILE A 36 4.10 -2.28 0.04
C ILE A 36 5.19 -1.23 -0.19
N LEU A 37 4.97 -0.28 -1.10
CA LEU A 37 5.95 0.75 -1.42
C LEU A 37 6.30 1.62 -0.21
N ILE A 38 5.29 2.05 0.56
CA ILE A 38 5.48 2.84 1.78
C ILE A 38 6.28 2.04 2.82
N ALA A 39 5.92 0.78 3.05
CA ALA A 39 6.58 -0.06 4.04
C ALA A 39 8.01 -0.43 3.63
N GLU A 40 8.27 -0.67 2.34
CA GLU A 40 9.63 -0.86 1.79
C GLU A 40 10.50 0.38 2.04
N GLU A 41 9.98 1.58 1.78
CA GLU A 41 10.71 2.84 2.01
C GLU A 41 11.00 3.06 3.50
N ALA A 42 10.01 2.83 4.37
CA ALA A 42 10.19 2.90 5.82
C ALA A 42 11.31 1.97 6.30
N LEU A 43 11.35 0.73 5.81
CA LEU A 43 12.41 -0.23 6.14
C LEU A 43 13.76 0.18 5.56
N ALA A 44 13.80 0.62 4.32
CA ALA A 44 15.04 1.01 3.63
C ALA A 44 15.71 2.24 4.24
N THR A 45 14.91 3.17 4.76
CA THR A 45 15.38 4.42 5.38
C THR A 45 15.42 4.35 6.91
N GLU A 46 15.03 3.21 7.50
CA GLU A 46 14.83 3.04 8.94
C GLU A 46 13.91 4.14 9.52
N ASN A 47 12.93 4.59 8.73
CA ASN A 47 12.04 5.67 9.11
C ASN A 47 10.75 5.14 9.76
N CYS A 48 10.51 5.58 11.00
CA CYS A 48 9.34 5.23 11.79
C CYS A 48 8.22 6.28 11.76
N THR A 49 8.36 7.34 10.95
CA THR A 49 7.33 8.35 10.77
C THR A 49 6.32 7.95 9.69
N CYS A 50 5.20 8.66 9.67
CA CYS A 50 4.24 8.58 8.58
C CYS A 50 4.90 8.99 7.25
N LEU A 51 4.94 8.10 6.28
CA LEU A 51 5.42 8.39 4.92
C LEU A 51 4.27 8.56 3.91
N LEU A 52 3.02 8.45 4.34
CA LEU A 52 1.87 8.43 3.42
C LEU A 52 1.81 9.64 2.49
N ASP A 53 2.18 10.82 2.98
CA ASP A 53 2.14 12.07 2.20
C ASP A 53 3.21 12.15 1.09
N ASP A 54 4.25 11.31 1.17
CA ASP A 54 5.31 11.22 0.15
C ASP A 54 4.94 10.26 -0.99
N PHE A 55 3.81 9.54 -0.84
CA PHE A 55 3.38 8.51 -1.77
C PHE A 55 2.07 8.84 -2.49
N THR A 56 2.02 8.52 -3.78
CA THR A 56 0.87 8.78 -4.65
C THR A 56 0.36 7.51 -5.31
N TRP A 57 -0.89 7.54 -5.75
CA TRP A 57 -1.47 6.43 -6.50
C TRP A 57 -0.72 6.15 -7.81
N ASP A 58 -0.20 7.18 -8.48
CA ASP A 58 0.57 7.02 -9.72
C ASP A 58 1.83 6.17 -9.52
N GLN A 59 2.50 6.27 -8.38
CA GLN A 59 3.63 5.39 -8.05
C GLN A 59 3.20 3.93 -7.96
N ALA A 60 2.01 3.64 -7.42
CA ALA A 60 1.48 2.28 -7.40
C ALA A 60 1.16 1.76 -8.81
N LEU A 61 0.68 2.63 -9.73
CA LEU A 61 0.48 2.27 -11.13
C LEU A 61 1.82 1.98 -11.83
N ILE A 62 2.81 2.83 -11.63
CA ILE A 62 4.16 2.67 -12.19
C ILE A 62 4.82 1.39 -11.67
N ALA A 63 4.60 1.05 -10.40
CA ALA A 63 5.16 -0.14 -9.78
C ALA A 63 4.46 -1.45 -10.19
N LEU A 64 3.30 -1.39 -10.88
CA LEU A 64 2.52 -2.56 -11.29
C LEU A 64 3.35 -3.71 -11.87
N PRO A 65 4.31 -3.48 -12.80
CA PRO A 65 5.06 -4.58 -13.42
C PRO A 65 5.89 -5.40 -12.43
N ARG A 66 6.26 -4.85 -11.26
CA ARG A 66 6.98 -5.58 -10.20
C ARG A 66 6.13 -6.69 -9.56
N PHE A 67 4.81 -6.54 -9.65
CA PHE A 67 3.82 -7.37 -8.96
C PHE A 67 2.96 -8.19 -9.93
N GLN A 68 3.21 -8.05 -11.24
CA GLN A 68 2.44 -8.69 -12.27
C GLN A 68 2.71 -10.20 -12.30
N THR A 69 1.66 -11.00 -12.16
CA THR A 69 1.70 -12.47 -12.24
C THR A 69 0.99 -13.00 -13.49
N SER A 70 0.35 -12.13 -14.27
CA SER A 70 -0.40 -12.50 -15.48
C SER A 70 -0.42 -11.36 -16.50
N ASP A 71 -0.43 -11.70 -17.79
CA ASP A 71 -0.64 -10.75 -18.90
C ASP A 71 -2.11 -10.36 -19.10
N ASN A 72 -3.04 -10.91 -18.31
CA ASN A 72 -4.45 -10.52 -18.38
C ASN A 72 -4.63 -9.13 -17.76
N PRO A 73 -5.01 -8.09 -18.54
CA PRO A 73 -5.14 -6.73 -18.02
C PRO A 73 -6.24 -6.58 -16.97
N ARG A 74 -7.20 -7.52 -16.90
CA ARG A 74 -8.26 -7.53 -15.87
C ARG A 74 -7.85 -8.25 -14.60
N LEU A 75 -6.82 -9.11 -14.66
CA LEU A 75 -6.32 -9.92 -13.55
C LEU A 75 -4.78 -9.95 -13.52
N PRO A 76 -4.08 -8.80 -13.50
CA PRO A 76 -2.64 -8.76 -13.67
C PRO A 76 -1.86 -9.35 -12.48
N PHE A 77 -2.47 -9.45 -11.30
CA PHE A 77 -1.81 -9.88 -10.06
C PHE A 77 -2.71 -10.80 -9.21
N LYS A 78 -2.25 -11.25 -8.05
CA LYS A 78 -3.11 -11.88 -7.04
C LYS A 78 -3.30 -10.91 -5.89
N VAL A 79 -4.48 -10.27 -5.82
CA VAL A 79 -4.76 -9.23 -4.82
C VAL A 79 -4.53 -9.74 -3.40
N LEU A 80 -4.96 -10.96 -3.08
CA LEU A 80 -4.76 -11.54 -1.75
C LEU A 80 -3.28 -11.71 -1.39
N ASP A 81 -2.45 -12.11 -2.35
CA ASP A 81 -1.01 -12.25 -2.15
C ASP A 81 -0.36 -10.88 -1.91
N LEU A 82 -0.80 -9.83 -2.63
CA LEU A 82 -0.33 -8.46 -2.38
C LEU A 82 -0.73 -7.95 -0.99
N TYR A 83 -1.94 -8.25 -0.53
CA TYR A 83 -2.35 -7.89 0.83
C TYR A 83 -1.52 -8.61 1.89
N ALA A 84 -1.29 -9.91 1.72
CA ALA A 84 -0.43 -10.67 2.62
C ALA A 84 1.01 -10.14 2.65
N GLN A 85 1.55 -9.75 1.49
CA GLN A 85 2.87 -9.13 1.38
C GLN A 85 2.92 -7.76 2.07
N ALA A 86 1.91 -6.91 1.85
CA ALA A 86 1.79 -5.61 2.52
C ALA A 86 1.76 -5.77 4.05
N ASP A 87 0.92 -6.68 4.55
CA ASP A 87 0.77 -6.94 5.99
C ASP A 87 2.10 -7.43 6.60
N ALA A 88 2.87 -8.26 5.88
CA ALA A 88 4.17 -8.74 6.33
C ALA A 88 5.24 -7.63 6.39
N PHE A 89 5.24 -6.69 5.45
CA PHE A 89 6.16 -5.53 5.51
C PHE A 89 5.75 -4.54 6.60
N GLU A 90 4.45 -4.26 6.75
CA GLU A 90 3.95 -3.39 7.82
C GLU A 90 4.26 -3.97 9.21
N ALA A 91 4.18 -5.29 9.38
CA ALA A 91 4.61 -5.96 10.61
C ALA A 91 6.12 -5.78 10.87
N GLN A 92 6.96 -5.91 9.85
CA GLN A 92 8.40 -5.66 9.98
C GLN A 92 8.71 -4.21 10.34
N VAL A 93 7.99 -3.24 9.76
CA VAL A 93 8.12 -1.82 10.13
C VAL A 93 7.76 -1.64 11.60
N ALA A 94 6.63 -2.20 12.04
CA ALA A 94 6.20 -2.12 13.43
C ALA A 94 7.24 -2.71 14.40
N GLU A 95 7.81 -3.88 14.08
CA GLU A 95 8.87 -4.49 14.89
C GLU A 95 10.15 -3.64 14.92
N ALA A 96 10.55 -3.05 13.79
CA ALA A 96 11.73 -2.19 13.70
C ALA A 96 11.59 -0.89 14.52
N CYS A 97 10.37 -0.36 14.63
CA CYS A 97 10.06 0.92 15.25
C CYS A 97 9.71 0.85 16.76
N VAL A 98 9.65 -0.34 17.34
CA VAL A 98 9.40 -0.57 18.79
C VAL A 98 10.70 -0.53 19.63
N LYS A 99 11.83 -0.16 19.02
CA LYS A 99 13.14 -0.09 19.70
C LYS A 99 13.24 1.04 20.73
#